data_AF-A0A7T2S4M3-F1
#
_entry.id   AF-A0A7T2S4M3-F1
#
_cell.length_a   1.000
_cell.length_b   1.000
_cell.length_c   1.000
_cell.angle_alpha   90.00
_cell.angle_beta   90.00
_cell.angle_gamma   90.00
#
_symmetry.space_group_name_H-M   'P 1'
#
loop_
_entity.id
_entity.type
_entity.pdbx_description
1 polymer ?
#
loop_
_entity_poly.entity_id
_entity_poly.type
_entity_poly.pdbx_seq_one_letter_code
_entity_poly.pdbx_strand_id
1 'polypeptide(L)'
;MRNRCAAIGLALALTAAVQAQVRSPAQPPSPLSATHTAETTEPDKSAQESAWDAYLHRVAAQLARSGSGRDLAFAAILINLSPRDKSAVSQAEGWRQDALERAGQDALAYQLLASKAPEDEGEVRAEAARRWLALEPSNFSALMQQALGPQELLVAARESRYADMHMYDGVRWMQSALLRHPPTAQELQALGGSPNYRLEEGAVITAIGIWTAFPLTGYKTLLDACKPEAMGKTPAREADCLHVARLLTQRSSTVLDEGFGLAIQRRLAKTPAERAAAQARRRQLEWLMQASAPLGMQDGGTRFARLLADPSIHSEQQLLERLLKDAGRPLTPPPCWKWRPPRP
;
A
#
# COMPACT_ATOMS: atom_id res chain seq x y z
N MET A 1 -21.17 5.29 -17.26
CA MET A 1 -20.34 5.45 -16.05
C MET A 1 -21.00 4.68 -14.92
N ARG A 2 -20.75 3.37 -14.85
CA ARG A 2 -21.40 2.44 -13.93
C ARG A 2 -20.39 1.34 -13.57
N ASN A 3 -20.51 0.83 -12.35
CA ASN A 3 -19.80 -0.30 -11.73
C ASN A 3 -18.44 0.02 -11.07
N ARG A 4 -18.50 0.52 -9.82
CA ARG A 4 -17.52 0.24 -8.77
C ARG A 4 -18.20 0.26 -7.41
N CYS A 5 -18.75 -0.88 -7.00
CA CYS A 5 -18.94 -1.28 -5.61
C CYS A 5 -19.10 -2.80 -5.60
N ALA A 6 -17.97 -3.47 -5.46
CA ALA A 6 -17.89 -4.90 -5.23
C ALA A 6 -17.04 -5.08 -3.97
N ALA A 7 -17.57 -5.87 -3.05
CA ALA A 7 -16.96 -6.52 -1.89
C ALA A 7 -15.51 -6.13 -1.54
N ILE A 8 -15.29 -5.75 -0.28
CA ILE A 8 -13.97 -5.80 0.36
C ILE A 8 -13.59 -7.29 0.50
N GLY A 9 -13.23 -7.89 -0.62
CA GLY A 9 -12.36 -9.06 -0.69
C GLY A 9 -10.96 -8.53 -0.89
N LEU A 10 -10.09 -8.70 0.10
CA LEU A 10 -8.65 -8.44 -0.03
C LEU A 10 -8.09 -9.42 -1.09
N ALA A 11 -8.14 -9.01 -2.35
CA ALA A 11 -7.40 -9.62 -3.43
C ALA A 11 -6.19 -8.73 -3.73
N LEU A 12 -5.02 -9.18 -3.28
CA LEU A 12 -3.72 -8.72 -3.77
C LEU A 12 -3.70 -8.83 -5.30
N ALA A 13 -3.87 -7.71 -6.00
CA ALA A 13 -3.82 -7.64 -7.46
C ALA A 13 -2.68 -6.71 -7.90
N LEU A 14 -1.47 -7.28 -7.94
CA LEU A 14 -0.39 -6.80 -8.80
C LEU A 14 -0.35 -7.70 -10.03
N THR A 15 -0.71 -7.15 -11.19
CA THR A 15 -0.34 -7.49 -12.60
C THR A 15 -1.46 -6.97 -13.50
N ALA A 16 -1.26 -6.42 -14.70
CA ALA A 16 -0.09 -6.14 -15.50
C ALA A 16 -0.51 -5.08 -16.54
N ALA A 17 0.44 -4.30 -17.04
CA ALA A 17 0.26 -3.59 -18.30
C ALA A 17 0.47 -4.55 -19.49
N VAL A 18 -0.41 -4.41 -20.49
CA VAL A 18 -0.27 -4.64 -21.95
C VAL A 18 -1.40 -5.54 -22.54
N GLN A 19 -2.35 -4.82 -23.17
CA GLN A 19 -3.13 -5.07 -24.40
C GLN A 19 -4.07 -6.29 -24.52
N ALA A 20 -5.37 -6.04 -24.73
CA ALA A 20 -6.05 -6.11 -26.04
C ALA A 20 -7.59 -6.01 -25.87
N GLN A 21 -8.24 -5.22 -26.73
CA GLN A 21 -9.71 -5.18 -26.84
C GLN A 21 -10.24 -6.51 -27.36
N VAL A 22 -11.06 -7.22 -26.57
CA VAL A 22 -12.01 -8.21 -27.06
C VAL A 22 -13.31 -8.09 -26.26
N ARG A 23 -14.43 -7.97 -26.98
CA ARG A 23 -15.81 -7.92 -26.46
C ARG A 23 -16.09 -9.13 -25.54
N SER A 24 -16.60 -8.87 -24.34
CA SER A 24 -17.08 -9.92 -23.41
C SER A 24 -18.38 -10.56 -23.90
N PRO A 25 -18.49 -11.90 -23.99
CA PRO A 25 -19.77 -12.59 -23.87
C PRO A 25 -20.16 -12.71 -22.39
N ALA A 26 -21.46 -12.81 -22.13
CA ALA A 26 -22.06 -12.85 -20.80
C ALA A 26 -21.50 -13.98 -19.92
N GLN A 27 -21.17 -13.66 -18.65
CA GLN A 27 -20.70 -14.61 -17.65
C GLN A 27 -21.85 -15.51 -17.15
N PRO A 28 -21.63 -16.83 -17.00
CA PRO A 28 -22.53 -17.70 -16.24
C PRO A 28 -22.36 -17.49 -14.72
N PRO A 29 -23.40 -17.76 -13.91
CA PRO A 29 -23.38 -17.51 -12.46
C PRO A 29 -22.36 -18.36 -11.70
N SER A 30 -21.79 -17.76 -10.65
CA SER A 30 -20.71 -18.30 -9.83
C SER A 30 -21.19 -19.42 -8.88
N PRO A 31 -20.38 -20.47 -8.64
CA PRO A 31 -20.77 -21.65 -7.82
C PRO A 31 -20.79 -21.39 -6.29
N LEU A 32 -20.84 -20.12 -5.86
CA LEU A 32 -21.04 -19.73 -4.44
C LEU A 32 -22.52 -19.50 -4.08
N SER A 33 -23.46 -19.73 -5.00
CA SER A 33 -24.90 -19.55 -4.75
C SER A 33 -25.63 -20.81 -4.26
N ALA A 34 -24.92 -21.91 -4.00
CA ALA A 34 -25.55 -23.19 -3.63
C ALA A 34 -25.32 -23.55 -2.16
N THR A 35 -25.80 -22.70 -1.24
CA THR A 35 -26.35 -23.08 0.09
C THR A 35 -26.63 -21.82 0.88
N HIS A 36 -27.86 -21.28 0.79
CA HIS A 36 -28.57 -20.61 1.88
C HIS A 36 -30.01 -20.33 1.42
N THR A 37 -30.88 -21.32 1.61
CA THR A 37 -32.33 -21.08 1.69
C THR A 37 -32.64 -20.60 3.10
N ALA A 38 -32.39 -19.32 3.34
CA ALA A 38 -33.02 -18.53 4.38
C ALA A 38 -33.02 -17.09 3.86
N GLU A 39 -34.21 -16.50 3.67
CA GLU A 39 -34.39 -15.10 3.28
C GLU A 39 -33.67 -14.20 4.28
N THR A 40 -32.43 -13.86 3.97
CA THR A 40 -31.69 -12.77 4.58
C THR A 40 -31.76 -11.66 3.57
N THR A 41 -32.53 -10.61 3.89
CA THR A 41 -32.58 -9.38 3.10
C THR A 41 -31.14 -8.90 2.91
N GLU A 42 -30.63 -8.86 1.67
CA GLU A 42 -29.33 -8.27 1.41
C GLU A 42 -29.33 -6.86 2.00
N PRO A 43 -28.38 -6.51 2.88
CA PRO A 43 -28.32 -5.17 3.43
C PRO A 43 -28.20 -4.15 2.30
N ASP A 44 -28.94 -3.04 2.42
CA ASP A 44 -28.89 -1.96 1.45
C ASP A 44 -27.46 -1.39 1.38
N LYS A 45 -26.75 -1.72 0.30
CA LYS A 45 -25.36 -1.31 0.06
C LYS A 45 -25.19 0.21 0.13
N SER A 46 -26.22 0.97 -0.26
CA SER A 46 -26.21 2.44 -0.19
C SER A 46 -26.20 2.92 1.27
N ALA A 47 -26.91 2.25 2.17
CA ALA A 47 -26.94 2.57 3.59
C ALA A 47 -25.60 2.24 4.27
N GLN A 48 -24.97 1.11 3.92
CA GLN A 48 -23.66 0.73 4.44
C GLN A 48 -22.57 1.70 4.01
N GLU A 49 -22.55 2.11 2.73
CA GLU A 49 -21.63 3.12 2.22
C GLU A 49 -21.83 4.46 2.95
N SER A 50 -23.07 4.88 3.14
CA SER A 50 -23.37 6.14 3.86
C SER A 50 -22.93 6.09 5.32
N ALA A 51 -23.07 4.95 5.99
CA ALA A 51 -22.58 4.76 7.35
C ALA A 51 -21.05 4.78 7.44
N TRP A 52 -20.38 4.20 6.45
CA TRP A 52 -18.93 4.26 6.32
C TRP A 52 -18.43 5.69 6.13
N ASP A 53 -19.07 6.44 5.23
CA ASP A 53 -18.75 7.85 4.97
C ASP A 53 -18.90 8.70 6.23
N ALA A 54 -20.03 8.55 6.94
CA ALA A 54 -20.30 9.25 8.19
C ALA A 54 -19.26 8.94 9.27
N TYR A 55 -18.88 7.68 9.41
CA TYR A 55 -17.83 7.25 10.33
C TYR A 55 -16.48 7.92 10.00
N LEU A 56 -16.02 7.86 8.74
CA LEU A 56 -14.75 8.45 8.35
C LEU A 56 -14.73 9.96 8.52
N HIS A 57 -15.81 10.65 8.16
CA HIS A 57 -15.95 12.10 8.34
C HIS A 57 -15.93 12.49 9.82
N ARG A 58 -16.62 11.74 10.67
CA ARG A 58 -16.59 11.96 12.12
C ARG A 58 -15.17 11.81 12.65
N VAL A 59 -14.47 10.73 12.31
CA VAL A 59 -13.08 10.49 12.75
C VAL A 59 -12.16 11.60 12.26
N ALA A 60 -12.27 12.01 10.99
CA ALA A 60 -11.51 13.13 10.43
C ALA A 60 -11.69 14.42 11.24
N ALA A 61 -12.93 14.77 11.57
CA ALA A 61 -13.22 15.93 12.41
C ALA A 61 -12.66 15.79 13.84
N GLN A 62 -12.57 14.58 14.41
CA GLN A 62 -11.95 14.40 15.73
C GLN A 62 -10.43 14.55 15.67
N LEU A 63 -9.79 14.00 14.63
CA LEU A 63 -8.35 14.11 14.42
C LEU A 63 -7.93 15.55 14.15
N ALA A 64 -8.67 16.28 13.32
CA ALA A 64 -8.38 17.68 13.01
C ALA A 64 -8.37 18.59 14.26
N ARG A 65 -9.14 18.24 15.31
CA ARG A 65 -9.15 18.99 16.59
C ARG A 65 -7.86 18.88 17.40
N SER A 66 -7.05 17.85 17.21
CA SER A 66 -5.74 17.78 17.90
C SER A 66 -4.78 18.85 17.39
N GLY A 67 -4.96 19.28 16.14
CA GLY A 67 -4.12 20.26 15.47
C GLY A 67 -2.71 19.78 15.14
N SER A 68 -2.37 18.50 15.35
CA SER A 68 -1.06 17.95 15.01
C SER A 68 -0.93 17.76 13.50
N GLY A 69 0.26 17.97 12.93
CA GLY A 69 0.44 17.88 11.47
C GLY A 69 0.07 16.51 10.91
N ARG A 70 0.40 15.44 11.63
CA ARG A 70 0.07 14.07 11.22
C ARG A 70 -1.43 13.76 11.28
N ASP A 71 -2.10 14.17 12.36
CA ASP A 71 -3.55 13.96 12.50
C ASP A 71 -4.32 14.76 11.43
N LEU A 72 -3.89 15.98 11.11
CA LEU A 72 -4.47 16.80 10.04
C LEU A 72 -4.27 16.17 8.65
N ALA A 73 -3.06 15.68 8.35
CA ALA A 73 -2.79 14.97 7.09
C ALA A 73 -3.68 13.73 6.95
N PHE A 74 -3.87 12.97 8.02
CA PHE A 74 -4.73 11.79 7.99
C PHE A 74 -6.21 12.13 7.94
N ALA A 75 -6.68 13.14 8.67
CA ALA A 75 -8.05 13.64 8.59
C ALA A 75 -8.41 13.99 7.14
N ALA A 76 -7.52 14.68 6.45
CA ALA A 76 -7.67 14.99 5.03
C ALA A 76 -7.74 13.76 4.12
N ILE A 77 -6.95 12.72 4.40
CA ILE A 77 -7.03 11.43 3.68
C ILE A 77 -8.40 10.78 3.87
N LEU A 78 -8.92 10.76 5.11
CA LEU A 78 -10.22 10.13 5.41
C LEU A 78 -11.38 10.80 4.65
N ILE A 79 -11.35 12.13 4.52
CA ILE A 79 -12.33 12.85 3.69
C ILE A 79 -12.20 12.47 2.21
N ASN A 80 -10.97 12.39 1.69
CA ASN A 80 -10.73 12.06 0.29
C ASN A 80 -11.13 10.63 -0.10
N LEU A 81 -11.24 9.71 0.87
CA LEU A 81 -11.80 8.36 0.63
C LEU A 81 -13.30 8.40 0.34
N SER A 82 -13.99 9.46 0.77
CA SER A 82 -15.41 9.70 0.48
C SER A 82 -15.68 11.17 0.14
N PRO A 83 -15.34 11.61 -1.09
CA PRO A 83 -15.40 13.01 -1.50
C PRO A 83 -16.82 13.45 -1.91
N ARG A 84 -17.86 12.83 -1.36
CA ARG A 84 -19.26 13.11 -1.72
C ARG A 84 -19.70 14.51 -1.25
N ASP A 85 -19.13 14.98 -0.15
CA ASP A 85 -19.39 16.31 0.40
C ASP A 85 -18.29 17.30 -0.02
N LYS A 86 -18.64 18.25 -0.89
CA LYS A 86 -17.73 19.29 -1.37
C LYS A 86 -17.23 20.23 -0.27
N SER A 87 -18.05 20.46 0.77
CA SER A 87 -17.66 21.33 1.88
C SER A 87 -16.57 20.67 2.72
N ALA A 88 -16.71 19.37 2.98
CA ALA A 88 -15.69 18.57 3.64
C ALA A 88 -14.40 18.51 2.83
N VAL A 89 -14.48 18.36 1.50
CA VAL A 89 -13.30 18.36 0.62
C VAL A 89 -12.54 19.69 0.70
N SER A 90 -13.24 20.83 0.65
CA SER A 90 -12.61 22.14 0.79
C SER A 90 -11.99 22.33 2.18
N GLN A 91 -12.62 21.81 3.23
CA GLN A 91 -12.02 21.83 4.57
C GLN A 91 -10.74 20.98 4.65
N ALA A 92 -10.72 19.84 3.96
CA ALA A 92 -9.55 18.97 3.90
C ALA A 92 -8.36 19.63 3.18
N GLU A 93 -8.58 20.53 2.23
CA GLU A 93 -7.51 21.36 1.61
C GLU A 93 -6.81 22.21 2.66
N GLY A 94 -7.59 22.93 3.50
CA GLY A 94 -7.06 23.71 4.61
C GLY A 94 -6.27 22.86 5.61
N TRP A 95 -6.78 21.67 5.95
CA TRP A 95 -6.07 20.74 6.83
C TRP A 95 -4.74 20.25 6.25
N ARG A 96 -4.63 20.06 4.93
CA ARG A 96 -3.37 19.66 4.29
C ARG A 96 -2.32 20.78 4.36
N GLN A 97 -2.73 22.03 4.18
CA GLN A 97 -1.85 23.18 4.35
C GLN A 97 -1.39 23.33 5.81
N ASP A 98 -2.32 23.29 6.76
CA ASP A 98 -1.98 23.32 8.19
C ASP A 98 -1.07 22.13 8.57
N ALA A 99 -1.32 20.95 8.00
CA ALA A 99 -0.49 19.76 8.24
C ALA A 99 0.95 19.98 7.79
N LEU A 100 1.15 20.55 6.60
CA LEU A 100 2.46 20.86 6.04
C LEU A 100 3.23 21.86 6.92
N GLU A 101 2.55 22.85 7.46
CA GLU A 101 3.14 23.87 8.34
C GLU A 101 3.49 23.31 9.72
N ARG A 102 2.65 22.42 10.27
CA ARG A 102 2.76 21.91 11.64
C ARG A 102 3.49 20.58 11.78
N ALA A 103 3.81 19.91 10.67
CA ALA A 103 4.49 18.61 10.69
C ALA A 103 5.88 18.66 11.35
N GLY A 104 6.59 19.80 11.31
CA GLY A 104 7.88 19.94 11.97
C GLY A 104 8.89 18.89 11.48
N GLN A 105 9.30 17.98 12.36
CA GLN A 105 10.25 16.88 12.10
C GLN A 105 9.55 15.53 11.83
N ASP A 106 8.24 15.54 11.60
CA ASP A 106 7.46 14.33 11.41
C ASP A 106 7.52 13.84 9.95
N ALA A 107 8.47 12.93 9.66
CA ALA A 107 8.62 12.34 8.33
C ALA A 107 7.34 11.62 7.85
N LEU A 108 6.59 10.98 8.76
CA LEU A 108 5.36 10.29 8.39
C LEU A 108 4.27 11.27 7.95
N ALA A 109 4.15 12.44 8.59
CA ALA A 109 3.21 13.48 8.15
C ALA A 109 3.52 13.95 6.71
N TYR A 110 4.80 14.19 6.40
CA TYR A 110 5.21 14.56 5.04
C TYR A 110 5.02 13.42 4.04
N GLN A 111 5.28 12.16 4.43
CA GLN A 111 5.05 10.99 3.59
C GLN A 111 3.56 10.84 3.20
N LEU A 112 2.66 11.04 4.16
CA LEU A 112 1.21 11.01 3.93
C LEU A 112 0.80 12.10 2.93
N LEU A 113 1.25 13.34 3.12
CA LEU A 113 0.95 14.46 2.23
C LEU A 113 1.51 14.26 0.82
N ALA A 114 2.78 13.88 0.68
CA ALA A 114 3.43 13.67 -0.61
C ALA A 114 2.72 12.56 -1.43
N SER A 115 2.26 11.52 -0.73
CA SER A 115 1.68 10.33 -1.36
C SER A 115 0.17 10.45 -1.62
N LYS A 116 -0.58 11.23 -0.83
CA LYS A 116 -2.06 11.18 -0.84
C LYS A 116 -2.78 12.51 -0.99
N ALA A 117 -2.08 13.64 -0.98
CA ALA A 117 -2.75 14.87 -1.41
C ALA A 117 -3.21 14.74 -2.88
N PRO A 118 -4.35 15.35 -3.24
CA PRO A 118 -4.88 15.33 -4.60
C PRO A 118 -3.87 15.80 -5.66
N GLU A 119 -4.02 15.35 -6.91
CA GLU A 119 -3.09 15.69 -8.02
C GLU A 119 -3.10 17.18 -8.36
N ASP A 120 -4.24 17.85 -8.21
CA ASP A 120 -4.42 19.28 -8.39
C ASP A 120 -3.79 20.13 -7.26
N GLU A 121 -3.43 19.53 -6.14
CA GLU A 121 -2.64 20.14 -5.05
C GLU A 121 -1.14 19.85 -5.18
N GLY A 122 -0.60 20.04 -6.39
CA GLY A 122 0.79 19.71 -6.71
C GLY A 122 1.84 20.41 -5.83
N GLU A 123 1.54 21.62 -5.34
CA GLU A 123 2.47 22.38 -4.49
C GLU A 123 2.64 21.75 -3.10
N VAL A 124 1.53 21.37 -2.44
CA VAL A 124 1.55 20.70 -1.13
C VAL A 124 2.32 19.39 -1.24
N ARG A 125 2.05 18.60 -2.29
CA ARG A 125 2.77 17.34 -2.56
C ARG A 125 4.26 17.56 -2.74
N ALA A 126 4.64 18.54 -3.56
CA ALA A 126 6.03 18.82 -3.87
C ALA A 126 6.79 19.32 -2.64
N GLU A 127 6.20 20.20 -1.83
CA GLU A 127 6.83 20.68 -0.59
C GLU A 127 6.92 19.58 0.46
N ALA A 128 5.88 18.77 0.64
CA ALA A 128 5.93 17.62 1.53
C ALA A 128 7.00 16.62 1.10
N ALA A 129 7.11 16.31 -0.20
CA ALA A 129 8.15 15.44 -0.72
C ALA A 129 9.55 16.01 -0.42
N ARG A 130 9.78 17.30 -0.67
CA ARG A 130 11.07 17.97 -0.37
C ARG A 130 11.42 17.86 1.11
N ARG A 131 10.47 18.14 2.00
CA ARG A 131 10.69 18.08 3.46
C ARG A 131 10.92 16.65 3.95
N TRP A 132 10.21 15.68 3.41
CA TRP A 132 10.47 14.27 3.70
C TRP A 132 11.91 13.88 3.32
N LEU A 133 12.34 14.20 2.10
CA LEU A 133 13.71 13.92 1.67
C LEU A 133 14.76 14.66 2.50
N ALA A 134 14.48 15.88 2.96
CA ALA A 134 15.39 16.63 3.82
C ALA A 134 15.58 15.98 5.20
N LEU A 135 14.52 15.37 5.77
CA LEU A 135 14.60 14.60 7.01
C LEU A 135 15.30 13.26 6.81
N GLU A 136 15.13 12.65 5.64
CA GLU A 136 15.64 11.32 5.32
C GLU A 136 16.42 11.28 4.01
N PRO A 137 17.59 11.95 3.93
CA PRO A 137 18.33 12.12 2.68
C PRO A 137 18.83 10.80 2.08
N SER A 138 18.94 9.74 2.90
CA SER A 138 19.33 8.41 2.45
C SER A 138 18.17 7.50 2.06
N ASN A 139 16.91 7.95 2.20
CA ASN A 139 15.74 7.16 1.85
C ASN A 139 15.38 7.32 0.36
N PHE A 140 15.55 6.25 -0.40
CA PHE A 140 15.23 6.21 -1.82
C PHE A 140 13.73 6.45 -2.09
N SER A 141 12.85 6.02 -1.19
CA SER A 141 11.40 6.20 -1.34
C SER A 141 10.98 7.66 -1.23
N ALA A 142 11.64 8.44 -0.36
CA ALA A 142 11.46 9.89 -0.28
C ALA A 142 11.98 10.59 -1.54
N LEU A 143 13.12 10.13 -2.09
CA LEU A 143 13.66 10.63 -3.34
C LEU A 143 12.72 10.36 -4.53
N MET A 144 12.05 9.21 -4.56
CA MET A 144 11.10 8.84 -5.61
C MET A 144 9.83 9.70 -5.66
N GLN A 145 9.53 10.44 -4.58
CA GLN A 145 8.44 11.42 -4.58
C GLN A 145 8.83 12.76 -5.21
N GLN A 146 10.12 13.00 -5.45
CA GLN A 146 10.56 14.19 -6.18
C GLN A 146 10.17 14.09 -7.66
N ALA A 147 9.81 15.22 -8.26
CA ALA A 147 9.52 15.32 -9.69
C ALA A 147 10.81 15.34 -10.55
N LEU A 148 11.72 14.38 -10.32
CA LEU A 148 13.00 14.28 -11.03
C LEU A 148 12.86 13.52 -12.35
N GLY A 149 13.65 13.94 -13.33
CA GLY A 149 13.84 13.17 -14.55
C GLY A 149 14.54 11.82 -14.28
N PRO A 150 14.41 10.82 -15.17
CA PRO A 150 14.94 9.49 -14.92
C PRO A 150 16.45 9.45 -14.67
N GLN A 151 17.24 10.27 -15.36
CA GLN A 151 18.69 10.32 -15.15
C GLN A 151 19.07 11.02 -13.84
N GLU A 152 18.37 12.10 -13.50
CA GLU A 152 18.59 12.86 -12.27
C GLU A 152 18.26 12.01 -11.04
N LEU A 153 17.15 11.27 -11.10
CA LEU A 153 16.75 10.30 -10.07
C LEU A 153 17.86 9.25 -9.84
N LEU A 154 18.37 8.64 -10.90
CA LEU A 154 19.41 7.61 -10.80
C LEU A 154 20.74 8.15 -10.25
N VAL A 155 21.11 9.38 -10.63
CA VAL A 155 22.33 10.03 -10.10
C VAL A 155 22.14 10.36 -8.62
N ALA A 156 21.01 10.94 -8.24
CA ALA A 156 20.70 11.26 -6.84
C ALA A 156 20.61 10.00 -5.97
N ALA A 157 20.10 8.89 -6.51
CA ALA A 157 19.96 7.62 -5.81
C ALA A 157 21.29 7.00 -5.35
N ARG A 158 22.43 7.47 -5.87
CA ARG A 158 23.77 7.05 -5.41
C ARG A 158 23.98 7.33 -3.92
N GLU A 159 23.35 8.38 -3.39
CA GLU A 159 23.43 8.71 -1.96
C GLU A 159 22.38 7.99 -1.11
N SER A 160 21.42 7.31 -1.72
CA SER A 160 20.45 6.49 -0.99
C SER A 160 21.12 5.24 -0.39
N ARG A 161 20.61 4.80 0.77
CA ARG A 161 21.12 3.66 1.55
C ARG A 161 20.05 2.63 1.88
N TYR A 162 18.77 3.00 1.78
CA TYR A 162 17.60 2.16 2.00
C TYR A 162 16.40 2.70 1.20
N ALA A 163 15.30 1.95 1.14
CA ALA A 163 14.03 2.36 0.54
C ALA A 163 12.90 2.07 1.53
N ASP A 164 12.33 3.09 2.17
CA ASP A 164 11.27 2.90 3.14
C ASP A 164 10.08 3.83 2.89
N MET A 165 8.91 3.27 2.63
CA MET A 165 7.65 4.01 2.49
C MET A 165 6.96 4.26 3.85
N HIS A 166 7.62 3.93 4.97
CA HIS A 166 7.06 3.90 6.32
C HIS A 166 5.75 3.10 6.39
N MET A 167 5.66 1.99 5.66
CA MET A 167 4.41 1.23 5.55
C MET A 167 3.85 0.85 6.91
N TYR A 168 4.63 0.14 7.73
CA TYR A 168 4.13 -0.35 8.99
C TYR A 168 4.10 0.70 10.09
N ASP A 169 5.01 1.67 10.09
CA ASP A 169 4.90 2.81 11.01
C ASP A 169 3.62 3.60 10.73
N GLY A 170 3.32 3.84 9.46
CA GLY A 170 2.10 4.48 9.00
C GLY A 170 0.85 3.67 9.34
N VAL A 171 0.82 2.38 9.01
CA VAL A 171 -0.34 1.52 9.28
C VAL A 171 -0.59 1.37 10.77
N ARG A 172 0.44 1.15 11.60
CA ARG A 172 0.30 1.09 13.07
C ARG A 172 -0.24 2.39 13.65
N TRP A 173 0.28 3.52 13.17
CA TRP A 173 -0.18 4.81 13.60
C TRP A 173 -1.64 5.07 13.19
N MET A 174 -2.00 4.79 11.93
CA MET A 174 -3.38 4.92 11.44
C MET A 174 -4.34 4.00 12.21
N GLN A 175 -3.94 2.76 12.49
CA GLN A 175 -4.70 1.83 13.33
C GLN A 175 -4.93 2.41 14.72
N SER A 176 -3.88 2.93 15.37
CA SER A 176 -3.99 3.57 16.68
C SER A 176 -4.92 4.79 16.65
N ALA A 177 -4.86 5.62 15.60
CA ALA A 177 -5.77 6.74 15.41
C ALA A 177 -7.24 6.29 15.28
N LEU A 178 -7.52 5.25 14.51
CA LEU A 178 -8.86 4.68 14.38
C LEU A 178 -9.37 4.07 15.69
N LEU A 179 -8.49 3.41 16.46
CA LEU A 179 -8.83 2.83 17.77
C LEU A 179 -9.14 3.90 18.84
N ARG A 180 -8.54 5.10 18.75
CA ARG A 180 -8.92 6.25 19.60
C ARG A 180 -10.32 6.79 19.28
N HIS A 181 -10.83 6.51 18.09
CA HIS A 181 -12.11 7.02 17.60
C HIS A 181 -12.96 5.89 17.00
N PRO A 182 -13.32 4.86 17.78
CA PRO A 182 -13.99 3.68 17.26
C PRO A 182 -15.37 4.01 16.66
N PRO A 183 -15.93 3.15 15.79
CA PRO A 183 -17.33 3.25 15.39
C PRO A 183 -18.25 3.24 16.61
N THR A 184 -19.27 4.08 16.61
CA THR A 184 -20.36 4.05 17.59
C THR A 184 -21.19 2.77 17.40
N ALA A 185 -22.01 2.39 18.40
CA ALA A 185 -22.88 1.23 18.28
C ALA A 185 -23.83 1.32 17.07
N GLN A 186 -24.35 2.52 16.78
CA GLN A 186 -25.21 2.78 15.62
C GLN A 186 -24.45 2.64 14.29
N GLU A 187 -23.26 3.22 14.17
CA GLU A 187 -22.42 3.09 12.98
C GLU A 187 -22.03 1.63 12.76
N LEU A 188 -21.61 0.92 13.82
CA LEU A 188 -21.24 -0.50 13.73
C LEU A 188 -22.41 -1.36 13.25
N GLN A 189 -23.62 -1.12 13.77
CA GLN A 189 -24.83 -1.80 13.31
C GLN A 189 -25.10 -1.50 11.82
N ALA A 190 -24.99 -0.23 11.41
CA ALA A 190 -25.23 0.18 10.03
C ALA A 190 -24.17 -0.34 9.04
N LEU A 191 -22.94 -0.56 9.50
CA LEU A 191 -21.88 -1.20 8.73
C LEU A 191 -22.08 -2.71 8.55
N GLY A 192 -23.15 -3.29 9.11
CA GLY A 192 -23.37 -4.74 9.12
C GLY A 192 -22.41 -5.47 10.05
N GLY A 193 -21.97 -4.79 11.12
CA GLY A 193 -21.09 -5.36 12.13
C GLY A 193 -21.67 -6.64 12.71
N SER A 194 -20.88 -7.71 12.67
CA SER A 194 -21.18 -8.97 13.35
C SER A 194 -21.08 -8.76 14.87
N PRO A 195 -21.85 -9.51 15.69
CA PRO A 195 -21.60 -9.61 17.14
C PRO A 195 -20.14 -9.97 17.50
N ASN A 196 -19.41 -10.57 16.55
CA ASN A 196 -18.01 -10.94 16.69
C ASN A 196 -17.03 -9.90 16.11
N TYR A 197 -17.49 -8.69 15.75
CA TYR A 197 -16.61 -7.65 15.25
C TYR A 197 -15.58 -7.24 16.29
N ARG A 198 -14.30 -7.28 15.91
CA ARG A 198 -13.19 -6.85 16.77
C ARG A 198 -12.65 -5.51 16.26
N LEU A 199 -12.62 -4.51 17.12
CA LEU A 199 -12.21 -3.15 16.78
C LEU A 199 -10.79 -3.11 16.21
N GLU A 200 -9.89 -3.91 16.78
CA GLU A 200 -8.49 -3.98 16.36
C GLU A 200 -8.35 -4.53 14.94
N GLU A 201 -9.17 -5.51 14.56
CA GLU A 201 -9.21 -6.08 13.21
C GLU A 201 -9.77 -5.07 12.21
N GLY A 202 -10.90 -4.45 12.54
CA GLY A 202 -11.50 -3.43 11.68
C GLY A 202 -10.56 -2.25 11.46
N ALA A 203 -9.90 -1.76 12.50
CA ALA A 203 -8.93 -0.68 12.41
C ALA A 203 -7.71 -1.07 11.57
N VAL A 204 -7.19 -2.28 11.71
CA VAL A 204 -6.02 -2.72 10.92
C VAL A 204 -6.36 -2.91 9.44
N ILE A 205 -7.51 -3.52 9.15
CA ILE A 205 -7.99 -3.72 7.77
C ILE A 205 -8.19 -2.37 7.10
N THR A 206 -8.80 -1.42 7.80
CA THR A 206 -8.99 -0.04 7.32
C THR A 206 -7.63 0.63 7.04
N ALA A 207 -6.71 0.63 8.01
CA ALA A 207 -5.41 1.26 7.87
C ALA A 207 -4.59 0.68 6.70
N ILE A 208 -4.62 -0.64 6.50
CA ILE A 208 -4.00 -1.30 5.34
C ILE A 208 -4.71 -0.96 4.05
N GLY A 209 -6.04 -0.95 4.02
CA GLY A 209 -6.82 -0.51 2.86
C GLY A 209 -6.42 0.90 2.41
N ILE A 210 -6.27 1.81 3.37
CA ILE A 210 -5.80 3.17 3.11
C ILE A 210 -4.38 3.17 2.54
N TRP A 211 -3.45 2.44 3.16
CA TRP A 211 -2.06 2.36 2.73
C TRP A 211 -1.90 1.75 1.33
N THR A 212 -2.59 0.64 1.06
CA THR A 212 -2.50 -0.07 -0.24
C THR A 212 -3.03 0.77 -1.41
N ALA A 213 -3.85 1.78 -1.13
CA ALA A 213 -4.30 2.73 -2.13
C ALA A 213 -3.26 3.82 -2.46
N PHE A 214 -2.08 3.84 -1.82
CA PHE A 214 -1.03 4.83 -2.09
C PHE A 214 -0.50 4.66 -3.52
N PRO A 215 -0.27 5.76 -4.26
CA PRO A 215 0.24 5.69 -5.61
C PRO A 215 1.69 5.19 -5.61
N LEU A 216 2.03 4.40 -6.64
CA LEU A 216 3.39 3.94 -6.88
C LEU A 216 4.15 5.00 -7.69
N THR A 217 4.37 6.17 -7.07
CA THR A 217 5.07 7.30 -7.68
C THR A 217 6.48 6.88 -8.13
N GLY A 218 6.89 7.31 -9.32
CA GLY A 218 8.26 7.12 -9.82
C GLY A 218 8.63 5.72 -10.33
N TYR A 219 7.95 4.64 -9.92
CA TYR A 219 8.35 3.27 -10.29
C TYR A 219 8.32 3.02 -11.80
N LYS A 220 7.31 3.53 -12.50
CA LYS A 220 7.25 3.43 -13.95
C LYS A 220 8.46 4.10 -14.60
N THR A 221 8.78 5.32 -14.18
CA THR A 221 9.93 6.09 -14.67
C THR A 221 11.24 5.34 -14.40
N LEU A 222 11.41 4.81 -13.19
CA LEU A 222 12.57 4.00 -12.82
C LEU A 222 12.70 2.74 -13.69
N LEU A 223 11.61 1.98 -13.84
CA LEU A 223 11.60 0.76 -14.64
C LEU A 223 11.89 1.02 -16.12
N ASP A 224 11.42 2.15 -16.65
CA ASP A 224 11.68 2.57 -18.02
C ASP A 224 13.13 3.03 -18.19
N ALA A 225 13.70 3.73 -17.19
CA ALA A 225 15.11 4.14 -17.17
C ALA A 225 16.08 2.95 -17.13
N CYS A 226 15.68 1.87 -16.46
CA CYS A 226 16.47 0.66 -16.27
C CYS A 226 16.20 -0.44 -17.29
N LYS A 227 15.68 -0.09 -18.48
CA LYS A 227 15.58 -1.04 -19.60
C LYS A 227 16.92 -1.17 -20.36
N PRO A 228 17.22 -2.33 -20.96
CA PRO A 228 18.45 -2.53 -21.73
C PRO A 228 18.68 -1.47 -22.83
N GLU A 229 17.62 -1.03 -23.51
CA GLU A 229 17.70 -0.06 -24.61
C GLU A 229 18.13 1.34 -24.13
N ALA A 230 18.00 1.62 -22.84
CA ALA A 230 18.42 2.88 -22.24
C ALA A 230 19.89 2.88 -21.78
N MET A 231 20.53 1.71 -21.65
CA MET A 231 21.88 1.55 -21.08
C MET A 231 22.99 2.13 -21.97
N GLY A 232 22.86 2.02 -23.30
CA GLY A 232 23.86 2.52 -24.26
C GLY A 232 23.93 4.04 -24.37
N LYS A 233 23.02 4.78 -23.72
CA LYS A 233 22.94 6.25 -23.82
C LYS A 233 23.74 6.97 -22.73
N THR A 234 24.13 6.29 -21.66
CA THR A 234 24.84 6.91 -20.53
C THR A 234 25.71 5.86 -19.82
N PRO A 235 27.05 5.99 -19.86
CA PRO A 235 27.96 4.94 -19.36
C PRO A 235 27.73 4.48 -17.92
N ALA A 236 27.29 5.37 -17.03
CA ALA A 236 27.08 5.05 -15.61
C ALA A 236 25.70 4.42 -15.30
N ARG A 237 24.76 4.45 -16.25
CA ARG A 237 23.35 4.11 -15.99
C ARG A 237 23.15 2.67 -15.53
N GLU A 238 23.93 1.74 -16.08
CA GLU A 238 23.84 0.33 -15.66
C GLU A 238 24.22 0.16 -14.18
N ALA A 239 25.32 0.78 -13.75
CA ALA A 239 25.76 0.75 -12.36
C ALA A 239 24.75 1.41 -11.43
N ASP A 240 24.16 2.54 -11.84
CA ASP A 240 23.13 3.24 -11.06
C ASP A 240 21.86 2.39 -10.91
N CYS A 241 21.39 1.76 -11.99
CA CYS A 241 20.25 0.85 -11.93
C CYS A 241 20.54 -0.40 -11.07
N LEU A 242 21.74 -0.96 -11.13
CA LEU A 242 22.15 -2.06 -10.26
C LEU A 242 22.23 -1.64 -8.79
N HIS A 243 22.63 -0.40 -8.50
CA HIS A 243 22.59 0.17 -7.15
C HIS A 243 21.16 0.25 -6.63
N VAL A 244 20.26 0.88 -7.38
CA VAL A 244 18.83 0.97 -6.99
C VAL A 244 18.21 -0.41 -6.82
N ALA A 245 18.50 -1.34 -7.73
CA ALA A 245 17.96 -2.69 -7.63
C ALA A 245 18.45 -3.43 -6.37
N ARG A 246 19.67 -3.19 -5.91
CA ARG A 246 20.17 -3.72 -4.63
C ARG A 246 19.47 -3.06 -3.44
N LEU A 247 19.27 -1.75 -3.45
CA LEU A 247 18.50 -1.06 -2.40
C LEU A 247 17.10 -1.66 -2.25
N LEU A 248 16.38 -1.77 -3.36
CA LEU A 248 15.02 -2.30 -3.38
C LEU A 248 14.93 -3.77 -2.99
N THR A 249 15.95 -4.59 -3.26
CA THR A 249 15.91 -6.04 -2.93
C THR A 249 16.43 -6.39 -1.55
N GLN A 250 17.33 -5.59 -0.99
CA GLN A 250 18.07 -5.94 0.24
C GLN A 250 17.75 -5.02 1.42
N ARG A 251 17.23 -3.82 1.14
CA ARG A 251 17.07 -2.74 2.12
C ARG A 251 15.76 -1.99 1.94
N SER A 252 14.70 -2.71 1.57
CA SER A 252 13.36 -2.18 1.47
C SER A 252 12.44 -2.68 2.58
N SER A 253 11.41 -1.91 2.90
CA SER A 253 10.40 -2.29 3.89
C SER A 253 9.20 -3.05 3.31
N THR A 254 9.04 -3.07 1.98
CA THR A 254 7.86 -3.67 1.31
C THR A 254 8.25 -4.79 0.33
N VAL A 255 7.39 -5.80 0.18
CA VAL A 255 7.60 -6.86 -0.84
C VAL A 255 7.40 -6.32 -2.26
N LEU A 256 6.68 -5.21 -2.38
CA LEU A 256 6.51 -4.51 -3.65
C LEU A 256 7.82 -3.94 -4.18
N ASP A 257 8.57 -3.22 -3.33
CA ASP A 257 9.90 -2.71 -3.63
C ASP A 257 10.83 -3.84 -4.07
N GLU A 258 10.87 -4.91 -3.29
CA GLU A 258 11.67 -6.08 -3.61
C GLU A 258 11.30 -6.66 -4.98
N GLY A 259 10.01 -6.76 -5.29
CA GLY A 259 9.53 -7.20 -6.60
C GLY A 259 10.06 -6.34 -7.76
N PHE A 260 10.08 -5.01 -7.60
CA PHE A 260 10.64 -4.10 -8.60
C PHE A 260 12.16 -4.23 -8.72
N GLY A 261 12.88 -4.33 -7.60
CA GLY A 261 14.32 -4.55 -7.59
C GLY A 261 14.72 -5.84 -8.31
N LEU A 262 14.01 -6.94 -8.06
CA LEU A 262 14.23 -8.22 -8.74
C LEU A 262 13.94 -8.15 -10.24
N ALA A 263 12.94 -7.37 -10.65
CA ALA A 263 12.64 -7.14 -12.06
C ALA A 263 13.78 -6.40 -12.77
N ILE A 264 14.41 -5.41 -12.10
CA ILE A 264 15.58 -4.70 -12.63
C ILE A 264 16.80 -5.63 -12.69
N GLN A 265 17.12 -6.35 -11.60
CA GLN A 265 18.24 -7.30 -11.57
C GLN A 265 18.15 -8.33 -12.69
N ARG A 266 16.95 -8.90 -12.91
CA ARG A 266 16.74 -9.88 -13.99
C ARG A 266 17.00 -9.30 -15.38
N ARG A 267 16.65 -8.03 -15.61
CA ARG A 267 16.89 -7.36 -16.92
C ARG A 267 18.37 -7.06 -17.15
N LEU A 268 19.12 -6.76 -16.09
CA LEU A 268 20.53 -6.37 -16.16
C LEU A 268 21.50 -7.55 -16.00
N ALA A 269 20.99 -8.75 -15.71
CA ALA A 269 21.81 -9.95 -15.52
C ALA A 269 22.59 -10.33 -16.80
N LYS A 270 23.92 -10.30 -16.68
CA LYS A 270 24.89 -10.60 -17.74
C LYS A 270 25.12 -12.10 -17.87
N THR A 271 25.05 -12.83 -16.77
CA THR A 271 25.32 -14.28 -16.76
C THR A 271 24.06 -15.12 -16.54
N PRO A 272 24.04 -16.39 -17.00
CA PRO A 272 22.97 -17.33 -16.65
C PRO A 272 22.81 -17.52 -15.13
N ALA A 273 23.92 -17.47 -14.38
CA ALA A 273 23.92 -17.60 -12.92
C ALA A 273 23.21 -16.41 -12.23
N GLU A 274 23.47 -15.18 -12.67
CA GLU A 274 22.78 -13.98 -12.17
C GLU A 274 21.27 -14.03 -12.45
N ARG A 275 20.88 -14.47 -13.66
CA ARG A 275 19.46 -14.65 -14.01
C ARG A 275 18.81 -15.71 -13.13
N ALA A 276 19.49 -16.84 -12.91
CA ALA A 276 18.98 -17.91 -12.04
C ALA A 276 18.82 -17.44 -10.60
N ALA A 277 19.76 -16.67 -10.06
CA ALA A 277 19.68 -16.11 -8.71
C ALA A 277 18.49 -15.15 -8.56
N ALA A 278 18.32 -14.20 -9.48
CA ALA A 278 17.17 -13.28 -9.47
C ALA A 278 15.83 -14.03 -9.60
N GLN A 279 15.77 -15.06 -10.44
CA GLN A 279 14.57 -15.90 -10.60
C GLN A 279 14.27 -16.74 -9.35
N ALA A 280 15.30 -17.28 -8.68
CA ALA A 280 15.14 -18.03 -7.45
C ALA A 280 14.60 -17.14 -6.31
N ARG A 281 15.16 -15.93 -6.16
CA ARG A 281 14.68 -14.97 -5.15
C ARG A 281 13.25 -14.51 -5.44
N ARG A 282 12.92 -14.23 -6.70
CA ARG A 282 11.54 -13.93 -7.11
C ARG A 282 10.59 -15.08 -6.79
N ARG A 283 10.97 -16.31 -7.07
CA ARG A 283 10.18 -17.51 -6.73
C ARG A 283 9.94 -17.61 -5.22
N GLN A 284 10.94 -17.28 -4.40
CA GLN A 284 10.78 -17.24 -2.94
C GLN A 284 9.80 -16.15 -2.50
N LEU A 285 9.91 -14.93 -3.04
CA LEU A 285 9.00 -13.83 -2.72
C LEU A 285 7.55 -14.15 -3.10
N GLU A 286 7.33 -14.65 -4.31
CA GLU A 286 6.01 -15.09 -4.78
C GLU A 286 5.44 -16.21 -3.88
N TRP A 287 6.28 -17.13 -3.41
CA TRP A 287 5.85 -18.14 -2.44
C TRP A 287 5.41 -17.52 -1.11
N LEU A 288 6.22 -16.64 -0.54
CA LEU A 288 5.90 -15.97 0.73
C LEU A 288 4.53 -15.28 0.63
N MET A 289 4.30 -14.49 -0.42
CA MET A 289 3.03 -13.82 -0.68
C MET A 289 1.85 -14.80 -0.81
N GLN A 290 1.96 -15.82 -1.65
CA GLN A 290 0.86 -16.77 -1.87
C GLN A 290 0.56 -17.65 -0.65
N ALA A 291 1.59 -18.13 0.03
CA ALA A 291 1.44 -19.05 1.15
C ALA A 291 0.91 -18.35 2.41
N SER A 292 1.19 -17.05 2.57
CA SER A 292 0.75 -16.22 3.69
C SER A 292 -0.63 -15.58 3.48
N ALA A 293 -1.02 -15.29 2.24
CA ALA A 293 -2.32 -14.68 1.92
C ALA A 293 -3.53 -15.30 2.65
N PRO A 294 -3.74 -16.63 2.66
CA PRO A 294 -4.88 -17.22 3.38
C PRO A 294 -4.75 -17.09 4.91
N LEU A 295 -3.54 -16.90 5.44
CA LEU A 295 -3.29 -16.76 6.87
C LEU A 295 -3.60 -15.34 7.38
N GLY A 296 -3.50 -14.33 6.51
CA GLY A 296 -3.72 -12.93 6.88
C GLY A 296 -5.15 -12.65 7.35
N MET A 297 -6.13 -13.36 6.76
CA MET A 297 -7.56 -13.20 7.08
C MET A 297 -8.14 -14.36 7.91
N GLN A 298 -7.31 -15.35 8.29
CA GLN A 298 -7.74 -16.40 9.22
C GLN A 298 -8.11 -15.79 10.58
N ASP A 299 -9.09 -16.42 11.25
CA ASP A 299 -9.57 -15.98 12.57
C ASP A 299 -9.96 -14.49 12.59
N GLY A 300 -10.61 -14.00 11.52
CA GLY A 300 -11.01 -12.58 11.39
C GLY A 300 -9.85 -11.61 11.13
N GLY A 301 -8.62 -12.10 11.02
CA GLY A 301 -7.42 -11.27 10.93
C GLY A 301 -6.77 -10.97 12.29
N THR A 302 -7.27 -11.56 13.38
CA THR A 302 -6.70 -11.39 14.75
C THR A 302 -5.19 -11.62 14.76
N ARG A 303 -4.73 -12.71 14.14
CA ARG A 303 -3.30 -13.07 14.12
C ARG A 303 -2.48 -12.01 13.39
N PHE A 304 -2.99 -11.55 12.25
CA PHE A 304 -2.36 -10.52 11.44
C PHE A 304 -2.28 -9.20 12.23
N ALA A 305 -3.37 -8.76 12.87
CA ALA A 305 -3.40 -7.56 13.69
C ALA A 305 -2.39 -7.62 14.86
N ARG A 306 -2.30 -8.78 15.55
CA ARG A 306 -1.33 -9.01 16.62
C ARG A 306 0.10 -8.91 16.12
N LEU A 307 0.43 -9.56 15.00
CA LEU A 307 1.78 -9.52 14.45
C LEU A 307 2.13 -8.12 13.95
N LEU A 308 1.18 -7.39 13.36
CA LEU A 308 1.44 -6.03 12.94
C LEU A 308 1.77 -5.11 14.13
N ALA A 309 1.14 -5.32 15.28
CA ALA A 309 1.44 -4.59 16.51
C ALA A 309 2.79 -4.98 17.15
N ASP A 310 3.46 -6.06 16.69
CA ASP A 310 4.76 -6.48 17.21
C ASP A 310 5.87 -5.50 16.74
N PRO A 311 6.53 -4.79 17.67
CA PRO A 311 7.55 -3.80 17.33
C PRO A 311 8.83 -4.42 16.76
N SER A 312 9.02 -5.74 16.87
CA SER A 312 10.16 -6.45 16.26
C SER A 312 10.01 -6.70 14.77
N ILE A 313 8.83 -6.44 14.20
CA ILE A 313 8.55 -6.57 12.77
C ILE A 313 8.73 -5.21 12.11
N HIS A 314 9.75 -5.07 11.26
CA HIS A 314 10.11 -3.82 10.61
C HIS A 314 9.84 -3.82 9.09
N SER A 315 9.60 -4.99 8.48
CA SER A 315 9.30 -5.10 7.05
C SER A 315 8.19 -6.09 6.74
N GLU A 316 7.55 -5.91 5.58
CA GLU A 316 6.50 -6.79 5.10
C GLU A 316 6.98 -8.22 4.94
N GLN A 317 8.20 -8.42 4.45
CA GLN A 317 8.80 -9.75 4.38
C GLN A 317 8.88 -10.43 5.76
N GLN A 318 9.29 -9.71 6.81
CA GLN A 318 9.34 -10.26 8.17
C GLN A 318 7.95 -10.64 8.68
N LEU A 319 6.92 -9.85 8.35
CA LEU A 319 5.53 -10.19 8.69
C LEU A 319 5.09 -11.49 7.99
N LEU A 320 5.34 -11.61 6.68
CA LEU A 320 4.96 -12.79 5.91
C LEU A 320 5.70 -14.05 6.40
N GLU A 321 7.00 -13.94 6.66
CA GLU A 321 7.80 -15.03 7.23
C GLU A 321 7.29 -15.43 8.61
N ARG A 322 6.91 -14.47 9.45
CA ARG A 322 6.37 -14.75 10.78
C ARG A 322 5.00 -15.44 10.71
N LEU A 323 4.12 -15.01 9.82
CA LEU A 323 2.83 -15.67 9.56
C LEU A 323 3.01 -17.13 9.19
N LEU A 324 3.95 -17.44 8.28
CA LEU A 324 4.23 -18.80 7.85
C LEU A 324 4.84 -19.63 8.98
N LYS A 325 5.81 -19.07 9.72
CA LYS A 325 6.46 -19.73 10.85
C LYS A 325 5.46 -20.10 11.95
N ASP A 326 4.61 -19.16 12.35
CA ASP A 326 3.56 -19.39 13.35
C ASP A 326 2.53 -20.43 12.87
N ALA A 327 2.36 -20.60 11.56
CA ALA A 327 1.48 -21.61 10.96
C ALA A 327 2.20 -22.95 10.62
N GLY A 328 3.47 -23.13 10.99
CA GLY A 328 4.24 -24.32 10.67
C GLY A 328 4.46 -24.56 9.17
N ARG A 329 4.39 -23.50 8.34
CA ARG A 329 4.59 -23.59 6.89
C ARG A 329 6.04 -23.28 6.52
N PRO A 330 6.59 -23.91 5.45
CA PRO A 330 7.96 -23.66 5.03
C PRO A 330 8.11 -22.24 4.48
N LEU A 331 9.25 -21.60 4.78
CA LEU A 331 9.60 -20.28 4.24
C LEU A 331 10.10 -20.33 2.79
N THR A 332 10.48 -21.52 2.33
CA THR A 332 10.94 -21.74 0.96
C THR A 332 9.89 -22.50 0.15
N PRO A 333 9.74 -22.18 -1.15
CA PRO A 333 8.81 -22.88 -2.01
C PRO A 333 9.21 -24.35 -2.20
N PRO A 334 8.28 -25.32 -2.05
CA PRO A 334 8.51 -26.72 -2.38
C PRO A 334 9.04 -26.90 -3.83
N PRO A 335 9.84 -27.92 -4.16
CA PRO A 335 10.47 -28.04 -5.49
C PRO A 335 9.50 -27.97 -6.68
N CYS A 336 8.32 -28.57 -6.56
CA CYS A 336 7.29 -28.58 -7.61
C CYS A 336 6.31 -27.40 -7.56
N TRP A 337 6.48 -26.46 -6.62
CA TRP A 337 5.58 -25.31 -6.49
C TRP A 337 5.67 -24.40 -7.72
N LYS A 338 4.49 -23.99 -8.20
CA LYS A 338 4.30 -23.02 -9.27
C LYS A 338 3.38 -21.93 -8.76
N TRP A 339 3.73 -20.69 -9.08
CA TRP A 339 2.86 -19.54 -8.81
C TRP A 339 1.49 -19.76 -9.45
N ARG A 340 0.44 -19.38 -8.71
CA ARG A 340 -0.93 -19.35 -9.23
C ARG A 340 -1.39 -17.90 -9.14
N PRO A 341 -1.68 -17.23 -10.27
CA PRO A 341 -2.21 -15.88 -10.20
C PRO A 341 -3.51 -15.88 -9.39
N PRO A 342 -3.83 -14.78 -8.69
CA PRO A 342 -5.13 -14.59 -8.09
C PRO A 342 -6.20 -14.84 -9.16
N ARG A 343 -7.23 -15.63 -8.83
CA ARG A 343 -8.38 -15.76 -9.73
C ARG A 343 -9.15 -14.44 -9.71
N PRO A 344 -9.60 -13.92 -10.87
CA PRO A 344 -10.35 -12.68 -10.94
C PRO A 344 -11.68 -12.76 -10.19
#